data_AF-A0A966U9K5-F1
#
_entry.id   AF-A0A966U9K5-F1
#
_cell.length_a   1.000
_cell.length_b   1.000
_cell.length_c   1.000
_cell.angle_alpha   90.00
_cell.angle_beta   90.00
_cell.angle_gamma   90.00
#
_symmetry.space_group_name_H-M   'P 1'
#
loop_
_entity.id
_entity.type
_entity.pdbx_description
1 polymer ?
#
loop_
_entity_poly.entity_id
_entity_poly.type
_entity_poly.pdbx_seq_one_letter_code
_entity_poly.pdbx_strand_id
1 'polypeptide(L)'
;MINQLIAACLAGTLSPLTWGEAALPPCQGKQVQQWHNCSGMRSFPDGRYSGEFQAGKLHGLGTFIFSQGDQYVGEWREDRREGRGTYTHPNGSKYVGNWKAGKPHGLGSARFPNKTTYVGEYVDGKREGEGVLYAADGTVQVSGAWKDDQLTTPYVLDTTRFPLNRFR
;
A
#
# COMPACT_ATOMS: atom_id res chain seq x y z
N MET A 1 -10.01 -29.68 -51.35
CA MET A 1 -8.77 -30.31 -51.84
C MET A 1 -7.83 -29.17 -52.23
N ILE A 2 -6.89 -28.77 -51.35
CA ILE A 2 -5.42 -29.04 -51.44
C ILE A 2 -4.83 -28.34 -52.68
N ASN A 3 -3.82 -27.44 -52.68
CA ASN A 3 -2.64 -27.14 -51.85
C ASN A 3 -2.21 -25.68 -52.15
N GLN A 4 -1.95 -24.80 -51.17
CA GLN A 4 -0.61 -24.44 -50.63
C GLN A 4 0.50 -24.16 -51.66
N LEU A 5 0.96 -22.90 -51.70
CA LEU A 5 2.37 -22.55 -51.85
C LEU A 5 2.70 -21.30 -51.01
N ILE A 6 3.83 -21.43 -50.33
CA ILE A 6 4.37 -20.63 -49.23
C ILE A 6 5.04 -19.35 -49.76
N ALA A 7 4.89 -18.25 -49.03
CA ALA A 7 5.90 -17.19 -49.01
C ALA A 7 6.08 -16.70 -47.58
N ALA A 8 7.31 -16.87 -47.11
CA ALA A 8 7.77 -16.59 -45.77
C ALA A 8 7.79 -15.07 -45.49
N CYS A 9 7.31 -14.67 -44.31
CA CYS A 9 7.71 -13.41 -43.71
C CYS A 9 8.37 -13.72 -42.36
N LEU A 10 9.59 -13.22 -42.23
CA LEU A 10 10.55 -13.52 -41.19
C LEU A 10 10.15 -12.90 -39.85
N ALA A 11 10.35 -13.70 -38.80
CA ALA A 11 10.80 -13.33 -37.47
C ALA A 11 10.51 -11.89 -36.99
N GLY A 12 9.46 -11.80 -36.18
CA GLY A 12 9.19 -10.64 -35.34
C GLY A 12 8.22 -11.02 -34.24
N THR A 13 8.50 -12.10 -33.50
CA THR A 13 7.78 -12.35 -32.25
C THR A 13 8.14 -11.23 -31.30
N LEU A 14 7.25 -10.25 -31.18
CA LEU A 14 7.22 -9.33 -30.07
C LEU A 14 7.17 -10.19 -28.81
N SER A 15 8.33 -10.37 -28.19
CA SER A 15 8.43 -10.95 -26.86
C SER A 15 7.71 -9.97 -25.93
N PRO A 16 6.65 -10.37 -25.21
CA PRO A 16 6.21 -9.55 -24.11
C PRO A 16 7.38 -9.52 -23.13
N LEU A 17 7.90 -8.32 -22.86
CA LEU A 17 8.80 -8.10 -21.73
C LEU A 17 7.97 -8.34 -20.47
N THR A 18 7.76 -9.60 -20.12
CA THR A 18 7.35 -9.97 -18.78
C THR A 18 8.56 -9.70 -17.90
N TRP A 19 8.55 -8.56 -17.22
CA TRP A 19 9.34 -8.40 -16.02
C TRP A 19 8.80 -9.42 -15.00
N GLY A 20 9.31 -10.64 -15.10
CA GLY A 20 9.03 -11.71 -14.16
C GLY A 20 9.77 -11.38 -12.87
N GLU A 21 9.11 -10.65 -11.97
CA GLU A 21 9.42 -10.80 -10.55
C GLU A 21 9.11 -12.26 -10.21
N ALA A 22 10.17 -13.07 -10.12
CA ALA A 22 10.03 -14.46 -9.75
C ALA A 22 9.39 -14.51 -8.35
N ALA A 23 8.14 -14.98 -8.27
CA ALA A 23 7.46 -15.18 -7.01
C ALA A 23 8.33 -16.05 -6.09
N LEU A 24 8.53 -15.61 -4.83
CA LEU A 24 9.35 -16.34 -3.87
C LEU A 24 8.81 -17.76 -3.68
N PRO A 25 9.68 -18.77 -3.52
CA PRO A 25 9.27 -20.14 -3.27
C PRO A 25 8.43 -20.25 -1.99
N PRO A 26 7.57 -21.26 -1.86
CA PRO A 26 6.80 -21.47 -0.64
C PRO A 26 7.73 -21.79 0.55
N CYS A 27 7.40 -21.26 1.72
CA CYS A 27 8.15 -21.55 2.94
C CYS A 27 8.06 -23.04 3.30
N GLN A 28 9.21 -23.66 3.53
CA GLN A 28 9.34 -25.07 3.90
C GLN A 28 9.56 -25.26 5.40
N GLY A 29 9.19 -26.43 5.91
CA GLY A 29 9.35 -26.76 7.33
C GLY A 29 8.29 -26.12 8.23
N LYS A 30 8.17 -26.66 9.45
CA LYS A 30 7.18 -26.21 10.45
C LYS A 30 7.68 -25.05 11.32
N GLN A 31 9.00 -24.81 11.36
CA GLN A 31 9.61 -23.81 12.23
C GLN A 31 9.78 -22.49 11.47
N VAL A 32 9.09 -21.45 11.93
CA VAL A 32 9.10 -20.11 11.30
C VAL A 32 10.51 -19.53 11.24
N GLN A 33 11.38 -19.84 12.20
CA GLN A 33 12.77 -19.35 12.23
C GLN A 33 13.60 -19.78 11.02
N GLN A 34 13.16 -20.82 10.30
CA GLN A 34 13.83 -21.32 9.09
C GLN A 34 13.33 -20.61 7.82
N TRP A 35 12.25 -19.83 7.90
CA TRP A 35 11.62 -19.19 6.75
C TRP A 35 12.46 -17.99 6.30
N HIS A 36 13.07 -18.09 5.14
CA HIS A 36 13.97 -17.08 4.60
C HIS A 36 13.83 -17.03 3.07
N ASN A 37 13.71 -15.82 2.50
CA ASN A 37 13.42 -15.60 1.08
C ASN A 37 12.30 -16.52 0.55
N CYS A 38 11.19 -16.60 1.27
CA CYS A 38 10.06 -17.46 0.92
C CYS A 38 8.71 -16.77 1.16
N SER A 39 7.65 -17.29 0.56
CA SER A 39 6.28 -16.83 0.77
C SER A 39 5.43 -17.88 1.51
N GLY A 40 4.53 -17.44 2.39
CA GLY A 40 3.73 -18.36 3.19
C GLY A 40 2.65 -17.67 4.02
N MET A 41 2.04 -18.45 4.90
CA MET A 41 1.01 -17.98 5.82
C MET A 41 1.41 -18.25 7.27
N ARG A 42 1.23 -17.25 8.14
CA ARG A 42 1.49 -17.37 9.58
C ARG A 42 0.30 -16.84 10.37
N SER A 43 -0.20 -17.65 11.30
CA SER A 43 -1.23 -17.25 12.25
C SER A 43 -0.59 -16.68 13.52
N PHE A 44 -1.19 -15.62 14.04
CA PHE A 44 -0.84 -14.95 15.28
C PHE A 44 -2.08 -14.89 16.18
N PRO A 45 -1.93 -14.60 17.49
CA PRO A 45 -3.09 -14.41 18.37
C PRO A 45 -4.02 -13.27 17.91
N ASP A 46 -3.46 -12.24 17.27
CA ASP A 46 -4.15 -11.01 16.86
C ASP A 46 -4.51 -10.97 15.37
N GLY A 47 -4.20 -12.02 14.60
CA GLY A 47 -4.58 -12.09 13.19
C GLY A 47 -3.81 -13.13 12.39
N ARG A 48 -3.86 -12.98 11.07
CA ARG A 48 -3.18 -13.86 10.12
C ARG A 48 -2.42 -13.03 9.09
N TYR A 49 -1.21 -13.45 8.81
CA TYR A 49 -0.39 -12.90 7.75
C TYR A 49 -0.27 -13.87 6.58
N SER A 50 -0.33 -13.34 5.36
CA SER A 50 0.02 -14.02 4.12
C SER A 50 0.97 -13.12 3.34
N GLY A 51 2.18 -13.58 3.07
CA GLY A 51 3.17 -12.77 2.36
C GLY A 51 4.57 -13.35 2.46
N GLU A 52 5.55 -12.49 2.23
CA GLU A 52 6.96 -12.87 2.21
C GLU A 52 7.57 -12.89 3.63
N PHE A 53 8.59 -13.72 3.79
CA PHE A 53 9.33 -13.91 5.02
C PHE A 53 10.83 -13.82 4.78
N GLN A 54 11.52 -13.14 5.69
CA GLN A 54 12.97 -13.06 5.73
C GLN A 54 13.46 -13.31 7.15
N ALA A 55 14.35 -14.31 7.32
CA ALA A 55 14.90 -14.70 8.62
C ALA A 55 13.82 -14.89 9.72
N GLY A 56 12.71 -15.52 9.35
CA GLY A 56 11.56 -15.82 10.20
C GLY A 56 10.65 -14.64 10.54
N LYS A 57 10.88 -13.48 9.92
CA LYS A 57 10.12 -12.26 10.14
C LYS A 57 9.32 -11.88 8.90
N LEU A 58 8.24 -11.13 9.12
CA LEU A 58 7.44 -10.53 8.05
C LEU A 58 8.32 -9.57 7.26
N HIS A 59 8.36 -9.73 5.94
CA HIS A 59 9.20 -8.93 5.04
C HIS A 59 8.51 -8.77 3.68
N GLY A 60 9.03 -7.88 2.84
CA GLY A 60 8.57 -7.75 1.45
C GLY A 60 7.09 -7.41 1.35
N LEU A 61 6.40 -7.94 0.35
CA LEU A 61 4.96 -7.72 0.21
C LEU A 61 4.16 -8.72 1.06
N GLY A 62 3.12 -8.20 1.72
CA GLY A 62 2.27 -9.05 2.54
C GLY A 62 0.95 -8.41 2.94
N THR A 63 0.01 -9.29 3.27
CA THR A 63 -1.31 -8.95 3.79
C THR A 63 -1.44 -9.46 5.21
N PHE A 64 -1.81 -8.59 6.14
CA PHE A 64 -2.19 -8.96 7.49
C PHE A 64 -3.67 -8.65 7.70
N ILE A 65 -4.43 -9.65 8.12
CA ILE A 65 -5.84 -9.53 8.49
C ILE A 65 -5.92 -9.69 10.00
N PHE A 66 -6.30 -8.63 10.69
CA PHE A 66 -6.43 -8.61 12.13
C PHE A 66 -7.71 -9.32 12.56
N SER A 67 -7.70 -9.94 13.74
CA SER A 67 -8.86 -10.64 14.30
C SER A 67 -10.07 -9.70 14.53
N GLN A 68 -9.82 -8.40 14.68
CA GLN A 68 -10.86 -7.36 14.80
C GLN A 68 -11.43 -6.90 13.45
N GLY A 69 -10.94 -7.45 12.34
CA GLY A 69 -11.41 -7.16 10.98
C GLY A 69 -10.63 -6.05 10.25
N ASP A 70 -9.72 -5.34 10.93
CA ASP A 70 -8.79 -4.46 10.24
C ASP A 70 -7.91 -5.26 9.25
N GLN A 71 -7.40 -4.59 8.22
CA GLN A 71 -6.52 -5.19 7.23
C GLN A 71 -5.39 -4.24 6.86
N TYR A 72 -4.17 -4.77 6.76
CA TYR A 72 -3.05 -4.09 6.11
C TYR A 72 -2.60 -4.88 4.87
N VAL A 73 -2.41 -4.19 3.76
CA VAL A 73 -1.82 -4.72 2.52
C VAL A 73 -0.69 -3.79 2.12
N GLY A 74 0.54 -4.29 2.06
CA GLY A 74 1.68 -3.45 1.68
C GLY A 74 3.01 -4.08 2.00
N GLU A 75 4.02 -3.22 2.04
CA GLU A 75 5.40 -3.60 2.34
C GLU A 75 5.60 -3.81 3.86
N TRP A 76 6.48 -4.77 4.18
CA TRP A 76 6.88 -5.17 5.52
C TRP A 76 8.40 -5.22 5.63
N ARG A 77 8.91 -4.86 6.80
CA ARG A 77 10.32 -5.00 7.15
C ARG A 77 10.45 -5.32 8.62
N GLU A 78 11.04 -6.47 8.92
CA GLU A 78 11.35 -6.89 10.30
C GLU A 78 10.12 -6.82 11.22
N ASP A 79 9.03 -7.46 10.79
CA ASP A 79 7.73 -7.51 11.50
C ASP A 79 6.98 -6.16 11.59
N ARG A 80 7.43 -5.12 10.88
CA ARG A 80 6.77 -3.80 10.87
C ARG A 80 6.31 -3.42 9.47
N ARG A 81 5.18 -2.71 9.40
CA ARG A 81 4.73 -2.02 8.18
C ARG A 81 5.77 -0.97 7.79
N GLU A 82 6.16 -0.97 6.53
CA GLU A 82 7.20 -0.12 5.96
C GLU A 82 6.81 0.21 4.51
N GLY A 83 7.47 1.17 3.86
CA GLY A 83 7.29 1.42 2.43
C GLY A 83 5.87 1.86 2.10
N ARG A 84 5.28 1.36 1.00
CA ARG A 84 3.90 1.67 0.62
C ARG A 84 2.93 0.64 1.15
N GLY A 85 1.77 1.10 1.59
CA GLY A 85 0.72 0.22 2.08
C GLY A 85 -0.64 0.87 2.24
N THR A 86 -1.65 0.02 2.29
CA THR A 86 -3.04 0.36 2.56
C THR A 86 -3.46 -0.28 3.87
N TYR A 87 -4.02 0.53 4.77
CA TYR A 87 -4.69 0.05 5.98
C TYR A 87 -6.18 0.33 5.88
N THR A 88 -7.01 -0.67 6.11
CA THR A 88 -8.47 -0.59 5.99
C THR A 88 -9.10 -1.03 7.30
N HIS A 89 -10.04 -0.22 7.79
CA HIS A 89 -10.84 -0.52 8.96
C HIS A 89 -12.20 -1.11 8.57
N PRO A 90 -12.84 -1.91 9.45
CA PRO A 90 -14.19 -2.46 9.20
C PRO A 90 -15.27 -1.40 8.95
N ASN A 91 -15.11 -0.20 9.53
CA ASN A 91 -16.05 0.91 9.34
C ASN A 91 -15.90 1.60 7.97
N GLY A 92 -15.02 1.09 7.10
CA GLY A 92 -14.77 1.62 5.76
C GLY A 92 -13.77 2.77 5.70
N SER A 93 -13.23 3.24 6.84
CA SER A 93 -12.10 4.16 6.80
C SER A 93 -10.85 3.45 6.31
N LYS A 94 -10.01 4.17 5.57
CA LYS A 94 -8.75 3.62 5.07
C LYS A 94 -7.66 4.67 4.98
N TYR A 95 -6.42 4.24 5.13
CA TYR A 95 -5.23 5.00 4.82
C TYR A 95 -4.49 4.34 3.66
N VAL A 96 -4.07 5.11 2.67
CA VAL A 96 -3.18 4.67 1.58
C VAL A 96 -2.01 5.62 1.54
N GLY A 97 -0.79 5.11 1.66
CA GLY A 97 0.39 5.96 1.62
C GLY A 97 1.65 5.27 2.07
N ASN A 98 2.61 6.09 2.45
CA ASN A 98 3.91 5.67 2.92
C ASN A 98 3.86 5.32 4.43
N TRP A 99 4.65 4.34 4.82
CA TRP A 99 4.77 3.78 6.16
C TRP A 99 6.22 3.75 6.58
N LYS A 100 6.48 4.04 7.85
CA LYS A 100 7.80 3.93 8.46
C LYS A 100 7.65 3.40 9.88
N ALA A 101 8.39 2.35 10.21
CA ALA A 101 8.38 1.75 11.55
C ALA A 101 6.96 1.49 12.11
N GLY A 102 6.04 1.03 11.26
CA GLY A 102 4.68 0.68 11.66
C GLY A 102 3.68 1.84 11.67
N LYS A 103 4.06 3.07 11.29
CA LYS A 103 3.18 4.25 11.32
C LYS A 103 3.09 4.94 9.94
N PRO A 104 1.96 5.59 9.61
CA PRO A 104 1.88 6.52 8.49
C PRO A 104 3.01 7.56 8.53
N HIS A 105 3.71 7.75 7.42
CA HIS A 105 4.86 8.66 7.34
C HIS A 105 5.10 9.12 5.90
N GLY A 106 5.41 10.40 5.67
CA GLY A 106 5.48 10.98 4.34
C GLY A 106 4.09 11.19 3.73
N LEU A 107 4.00 11.22 2.40
CA LEU A 107 2.73 11.49 1.72
C LEU A 107 1.74 10.32 1.83
N GLY A 108 0.47 10.65 2.09
CA GLY A 108 -0.62 9.68 2.09
C GLY A 108 -2.00 10.31 1.99
N SER A 109 -3.00 9.43 1.90
CA SER A 109 -4.43 9.77 1.86
C SER A 109 -5.18 8.98 2.92
N ALA A 110 -5.91 9.68 3.80
CA ALA A 110 -6.80 9.08 4.78
C ALA A 110 -8.25 9.41 4.43
N ARG A 111 -9.06 8.35 4.33
CA ARG A 111 -10.46 8.39 3.97
C ARG A 111 -11.28 7.99 5.20
N PHE A 112 -12.11 8.90 5.70
CA PHE A 112 -12.82 8.74 6.99
C PHE A 112 -14.25 8.16 6.83
N PRO A 113 -14.89 7.66 7.90
CA PRO A 113 -16.24 7.09 7.79
C PRO A 113 -17.30 8.07 7.24
N ASN A 114 -17.20 9.35 7.60
CA ASN A 114 -18.09 10.45 7.17
C ASN A 114 -17.96 10.88 5.70
N LYS A 115 -17.20 10.11 4.94
CA LYS A 115 -16.89 10.34 3.55
C LYS A 115 -15.82 11.40 3.20
N THR A 116 -15.27 12.12 4.18
CA THR A 116 -14.17 13.08 3.95
C THR A 116 -12.84 12.38 3.65
N THR A 117 -11.93 13.10 2.99
CA THR A 117 -10.60 12.60 2.62
C THR A 117 -9.54 13.65 2.92
N TYR A 118 -8.51 13.31 3.69
CA TYR A 118 -7.33 14.13 3.81
C TYR A 118 -6.23 13.60 2.90
N VAL A 119 -5.59 14.47 2.11
CA VAL A 119 -4.41 14.17 1.31
C VAL A 119 -3.30 15.14 1.72
N GLY A 120 -2.17 14.61 2.21
CA GLY A 120 -1.09 15.44 2.72
C GLY A 120 0.05 14.64 3.31
N GLU A 121 0.90 15.34 4.04
CA GLU A 121 2.06 14.78 4.71
C GLU A 121 1.72 14.21 6.10
N TYR A 122 2.47 13.18 6.49
CA TYR A 122 2.36 12.52 7.77
C TYR A 122 3.73 12.38 8.42
N VAL A 123 3.79 12.54 9.74
CA VAL A 123 4.96 12.19 10.55
C VAL A 123 4.46 11.42 11.77
N ASP A 124 5.00 10.21 11.95
CA ASP A 124 4.69 9.30 13.06
C ASP A 124 3.19 9.10 13.32
N GLY A 125 2.43 8.96 12.23
CA GLY A 125 1.00 8.70 12.26
C GLY A 125 0.10 9.95 12.34
N LYS A 126 0.68 11.14 12.46
CA LYS A 126 -0.06 12.39 12.54
C LYS A 126 0.06 13.19 11.24
N ARG A 127 -0.97 13.96 10.91
CA ARG A 127 -0.91 14.96 9.84
C ARG A 127 0.08 16.05 10.22
N GLU A 128 0.97 16.34 9.29
CA GLU A 128 2.08 17.28 9.44
C GLU A 128 2.27 17.99 8.09
N GLY A 129 2.91 19.16 8.05
CA GLY A 129 3.26 19.82 6.80
C GLY A 129 2.05 20.27 5.97
N GLU A 130 2.17 20.22 4.63
CA GLU A 130 1.08 20.66 3.75
C GLU A 130 0.03 19.57 3.54
N GLY A 131 -1.25 19.96 3.51
CA GLY A 131 -2.32 19.03 3.19
C GLY A 131 -3.68 19.67 2.91
N VAL A 132 -4.52 18.91 2.22
CA VAL A 132 -5.87 19.30 1.80
C VAL A 132 -6.89 18.31 2.37
N LEU A 133 -7.94 18.85 2.99
CA LEU A 133 -9.12 18.10 3.41
C LEU A 133 -10.23 18.32 2.39
N TYR A 134 -10.71 17.22 1.83
CA TYR A 134 -11.80 17.15 0.87
C TYR A 134 -13.09 16.65 1.54
N ALA A 135 -14.21 17.24 1.14
CA ALA A 135 -15.54 16.76 1.44
C ALA A 135 -15.85 15.45 0.70
N ALA A 136 -17.01 14.86 1.00
CA ALA A 136 -17.48 13.62 0.40
C ALA A 136 -17.69 13.71 -1.13
N ASP A 137 -18.05 14.89 -1.63
CA ASP A 137 -18.25 15.19 -3.05
C ASP A 137 -16.93 15.56 -3.77
N GLY A 138 -15.81 15.60 -3.04
CA GLY A 138 -14.51 15.99 -3.56
C GLY A 138 -14.24 17.49 -3.58
N THR A 139 -15.14 18.33 -3.05
CA THR A 139 -14.86 19.75 -2.85
C THR A 139 -13.78 19.95 -1.78
N VAL A 140 -12.92 20.95 -1.95
CA VAL A 140 -11.93 21.31 -0.92
C VAL A 140 -12.67 21.97 0.24
N GLN A 141 -12.59 21.37 1.44
CA GLN A 141 -13.10 21.99 2.66
C GLN A 141 -12.07 22.97 3.24
N VAL A 142 -10.83 22.52 3.34
CA VAL A 142 -9.73 23.35 3.84
C VAL A 142 -8.39 22.83 3.34
N SER A 143 -7.44 23.75 3.19
CA SER A 143 -6.05 23.46 2.87
C SER A 143 -5.12 24.34 3.69
N GLY A 144 -3.87 23.90 3.87
CA GLY A 144 -2.85 24.68 4.53
C GLY A 144 -1.81 23.83 5.25
N ALA A 145 -1.18 24.42 6.25
CA ALA A 145 -0.18 23.78 7.09
C ALA A 145 -0.84 23.05 8.28
N TRP A 146 -0.33 21.86 8.59
CA TRP A 146 -0.79 20.98 9.65
C TRP A 146 0.33 20.68 10.63
N LYS A 147 0.00 20.63 11.92
CA LYS A 147 0.90 20.20 12.99
C LYS A 147 0.13 19.37 13.99
N ASP A 148 0.63 18.17 14.31
CA ASP A 148 0.03 17.29 15.33
C ASP A 148 -1.49 17.10 15.13
N ASP A 149 -1.89 16.79 13.89
CA ASP A 149 -3.28 16.63 13.46
C ASP A 149 -4.16 17.89 13.50
N GLN A 150 -3.58 19.07 13.72
CA GLN A 150 -4.31 20.33 13.72
C GLN A 150 -3.88 21.22 12.55
N LEU A 151 -4.86 21.87 11.92
CA LEU A 151 -4.57 22.90 10.93
C LEU A 151 -4.05 24.14 11.66
N THR A 152 -2.81 24.53 11.38
CA THR A 152 -2.17 25.69 12.02
C THR A 152 -2.32 26.96 11.21
N THR A 153 -2.25 26.86 9.88
CA THR A 153 -2.34 28.02 8.99
C THR A 153 -3.17 27.67 7.77
N PRO A 154 -4.41 28.17 7.66
CA PRO A 154 -5.21 27.98 6.45
C PRO A 154 -4.68 28.86 5.32
N TYR A 155 -4.48 28.27 4.15
CA TYR A 155 -4.23 28.99 2.90
C TYR A 155 -4.59 28.11 1.72
N VAL A 156 -4.91 28.72 0.58
CA VAL A 156 -5.27 27.99 -0.63
C VAL A 156 -4.03 27.29 -1.18
N LEU A 157 -4.04 25.96 -1.16
CA LEU A 157 -3.02 25.16 -1.82
C LEU A 157 -3.40 24.93 -3.28
N ASP A 158 -2.38 24.89 -4.14
CA ASP A 158 -2.51 24.30 -5.46
C ASP A 158 -2.82 22.80 -5.32
N THR A 159 -4.06 22.43 -5.63
CA THR A 159 -4.58 21.06 -5.46
C THR A 159 -3.97 20.07 -6.45
N THR A 160 -3.24 20.53 -7.47
CA THR A 160 -2.46 19.63 -8.34
C THR A 160 -1.33 18.92 -7.60
N ARG A 161 -0.86 19.49 -6.48
CA ARG A 161 0.13 18.86 -5.59
C ARG A 161 -0.50 17.80 -4.68
N PHE A 162 -1.79 17.90 -4.39
CA PHE A 162 -2.50 17.01 -3.46
C PHE A 162 -3.82 16.48 -4.04
N PRO A 163 -3.86 15.94 -5.27
CA PRO A 163 -5.13 15.58 -5.88
C PRO A 163 -5.82 14.48 -5.09
N LEU A 164 -7.15 14.57 -4.95
CA LEU A 164 -7.98 13.60 -4.24
C LEU A 164 -7.70 12.15 -4.66
N ASN A 165 -7.35 11.93 -5.93
CA ASN A 165 -7.14 10.62 -6.52
C ASN A 165 -5.66 10.19 -6.57
N ARG A 166 -4.76 10.87 -5.84
CA ARG A 166 -3.31 10.60 -5.88
C ARG A 166 -2.93 9.16 -5.52
N PHE A 167 -3.71 8.52 -4.66
CA PHE A 167 -3.39 7.22 -4.04
C PHE A 167 -4.51 6.19 -4.27
N ARG A 168 -5.15 6.22 -5.44
CA ARG A 168 -6.13 5.21 -5.84
C ARG A 168 -5.46 3.96 -6.41
#